data_AF-A0A7C1J4C9-F1
#
_entry.id   AF-A0A7C1J4C9-F1
#
_cell.length_a   1.000
_cell.length_b   1.000
_cell.length_c   1.000
_cell.angle_alpha   90.00
_cell.angle_beta   90.00
_cell.angle_gamma   90.00
#
_symmetry.space_group_name_H-M   'P 1'
#
loop_
_entity.id
_entity.type
_entity.pdbx_description
1 polymer ?
#
loop_
_entity_poly.entity_id
_entity_poly.type
_entity_poly.pdbx_seq_one_letter_code
_entity_poly.pdbx_strand_id
1 'polypeptide(L)'
;MAKRDYYDVLGVERNATDGDIKKAYKKLAFQHHPDKNPGDKHAEEKFKELAEAYEVLRDPEKRRRYDQFGHAGARAGGQYADFNFGAFDLSDALRTFMRDFGGMGGFEEIFGESTRGRRRGRVAGERGRDLKVEVTLTLEEIAKGVEKTIKLKRMIPCEVCNGGGAERGSGKSTCPQCKGAGEIRHVRQSIFGQMMAVTTCPRCRGEGEIIEKPCSNCGGDGRVRGSSTINVKVPPGVATGNYIPLRGHGDAGARGGPAGDVYVFIEEEEHPVFSREGNDILIHLPISIAQAALGDEIEVPTLDGKALLKIPTGTQSGKIFRMRGRGIPALNGYGKGDELVQVVVWVPTALSVEEKKLLKQLSEMPGFKPPKDKSFMERLRETLGV
;
A
#
# COMPACT_ATOMS: atom_id res chain seq x y z
N MET A 1 48.10 -21.35 -4.86
CA MET A 1 47.35 -22.60 -5.06
C MET A 1 46.30 -22.34 -6.14
N ALA A 2 46.13 -23.25 -7.10
CA ALA A 2 45.07 -23.09 -8.10
C ALA A 2 43.70 -23.10 -7.37
N LYS A 3 42.83 -22.12 -7.64
CA LYS A 3 41.47 -22.09 -7.08
C LYS A 3 40.74 -23.37 -7.52
N ARG A 4 40.00 -23.99 -6.61
CA ARG A 4 39.20 -25.21 -6.88
C ARG A 4 38.10 -24.89 -7.89
N ASP A 5 37.71 -25.88 -8.70
CA ASP A 5 36.64 -25.70 -9.66
C ASP A 5 35.30 -25.44 -8.95
N TYR A 6 34.47 -24.53 -9.47
CA TYR A 6 33.22 -24.14 -8.79
C TYR A 6 32.19 -25.28 -8.74
N TYR A 7 32.21 -26.21 -9.70
CA TYR A 7 31.38 -27.40 -9.65
C TYR A 7 31.85 -28.35 -8.53
N ASP A 8 33.17 -28.48 -8.34
CA ASP A 8 33.75 -29.26 -7.23
C ASP A 8 33.54 -28.62 -5.86
N VAL A 9 33.49 -27.28 -5.80
CA VAL A 9 33.17 -26.52 -4.58
C VAL A 9 31.74 -26.78 -4.14
N LEU A 10 30.79 -26.81 -5.08
CA LEU A 10 29.38 -27.11 -4.80
C LEU A 10 29.09 -28.63 -4.75
N GLY A 11 30.03 -29.47 -5.19
CA GLY A 11 29.88 -30.93 -5.22
C GLY A 11 28.84 -31.40 -6.23
N VAL A 12 28.77 -30.75 -7.40
CA VAL A 12 27.82 -31.04 -8.48
C VAL A 12 28.56 -31.32 -9.79
N GLU A 13 27.91 -32.04 -10.71
CA GLU A 13 28.47 -32.28 -12.05
C GLU A 13 28.39 -31.02 -12.94
N ARG A 14 29.23 -30.92 -13.97
CA ARG A 14 29.25 -29.74 -14.88
C ARG A 14 27.93 -29.54 -15.65
N ASN A 15 27.18 -30.61 -15.90
CA ASN A 15 25.86 -30.59 -16.54
C ASN A 15 24.71 -30.32 -15.54
N ALA A 16 25.00 -30.05 -14.26
CA ALA A 16 23.99 -29.84 -13.24
C ALA A 16 23.01 -28.73 -13.64
N THR A 17 21.73 -28.94 -13.37
CA THR A 17 20.70 -27.93 -13.63
C THR A 17 20.81 -26.78 -12.63
N ASP A 18 20.22 -25.62 -12.94
CA ASP A 18 20.18 -24.48 -12.03
C ASP A 18 19.52 -24.84 -10.69
N GLY A 19 18.56 -25.78 -10.72
CA GLY A 19 17.90 -26.33 -9.53
C GLY A 19 18.86 -27.15 -8.67
N ASP A 20 19.71 -27.97 -9.28
CA ASP A 20 20.69 -28.80 -8.57
C ASP A 20 21.79 -27.93 -7.93
N ILE A 21 22.27 -26.92 -8.67
CA ILE A 21 23.25 -25.92 -8.20
C ILE A 21 22.67 -25.16 -6.99
N LYS A 22 21.42 -24.68 -7.09
CA LYS A 22 20.74 -23.98 -5.98
C LYS A 22 20.56 -24.87 -4.77
N LYS A 23 20.20 -26.14 -4.96
CA LYS A 23 19.97 -27.11 -3.88
C LYS A 23 21.28 -27.48 -3.17
N ALA A 24 22.35 -27.69 -3.93
CA ALA A 24 23.67 -28.00 -3.40
C ALA A 24 24.25 -26.82 -2.60
N TYR A 25 24.21 -25.61 -3.16
CA TYR A 25 24.63 -24.39 -2.46
C TYR A 25 23.88 -24.20 -1.14
N LYS A 26 22.54 -24.30 -1.15
CA LYS A 26 21.73 -24.12 0.05
C LYS A 26 22.11 -25.12 1.16
N LYS A 27 22.36 -26.38 0.82
CA LYS A 27 22.76 -27.42 1.78
C LYS A 27 24.11 -27.09 2.42
N LEU A 28 25.10 -26.74 1.61
CA LEU A 28 26.47 -26.48 2.07
C LEU A 28 26.59 -25.12 2.79
N ALA A 29 25.91 -24.09 2.29
CA ALA A 29 25.83 -22.76 2.91
C ALA A 29 25.19 -22.83 4.30
N PHE A 30 24.18 -23.68 4.49
CA PHE A 30 23.59 -23.89 5.82
C PHE A 30 24.49 -24.66 6.77
N GLN A 31 25.28 -25.61 6.27
CA GLN A 31 26.24 -26.37 7.08
C GLN A 31 27.39 -25.47 7.56
N HIS A 32 27.84 -24.54 6.71
CA HIS A 32 28.96 -23.65 6.98
C HIS A 32 28.54 -22.22 7.38
N HIS A 33 27.27 -22.00 7.74
CA HIS A 33 26.77 -20.67 8.10
C HIS A 33 27.49 -20.12 9.37
N PRO A 34 27.88 -18.83 9.40
CA PRO A 34 28.56 -18.22 10.55
C PRO A 34 27.79 -18.37 11.88
N ASP A 35 26.47 -18.18 11.88
CA ASP A 35 25.64 -18.33 13.10
C ASP A 35 25.67 -19.76 13.67
N LYS A 36 25.89 -20.79 12.83
CA LYS A 36 25.98 -22.18 13.28
C LYS A 36 27.38 -22.60 13.67
N ASN A 37 28.39 -21.88 13.19
CA ASN A 37 29.81 -22.16 13.42
C ASN A 37 30.51 -20.87 13.91
N PRO A 38 30.09 -20.30 15.05
CA PRO A 38 30.62 -19.03 15.52
C PRO A 38 32.11 -19.14 15.85
N GLY A 39 32.94 -18.29 15.23
CA GLY A 39 34.37 -18.23 15.46
C GLY A 39 35.21 -19.27 14.67
N ASP A 40 34.59 -20.10 13.84
CA ASP A 40 35.32 -21.03 12.96
C ASP A 40 35.70 -20.35 11.64
N LYS A 41 36.96 -19.92 11.54
CA LYS A 41 37.52 -19.27 10.34
C LYS A 41 37.46 -20.16 9.10
N HIS A 42 37.55 -21.48 9.26
CA HIS A 42 37.54 -22.42 8.13
C HIS A 42 36.12 -22.64 7.59
N ALA A 43 35.10 -22.62 8.47
CA ALA A 43 33.71 -22.59 8.03
C ALA A 43 33.38 -21.28 7.29
N GLU A 44 33.91 -20.16 7.78
CA GLU A 44 33.75 -18.85 7.14
C GLU A 44 34.38 -18.80 5.74
N GLU A 45 35.62 -19.27 5.59
CA GLU A 45 36.31 -19.36 4.29
C GLU A 45 35.56 -20.26 3.30
N LYS A 46 35.06 -21.41 3.76
CA LYS A 46 34.21 -22.30 2.95
C LYS A 46 32.90 -21.64 2.56
N PHE A 47 32.27 -20.90 3.46
CA PHE A 47 31.02 -20.19 3.15
C PHE A 47 31.24 -19.13 2.08
N LYS A 48 32.36 -18.40 2.12
CA LYS A 48 32.76 -17.44 1.08
C LYS A 48 32.99 -18.14 -0.27
N GLU A 49 33.72 -19.25 -0.28
CA GLU A 49 34.02 -20.03 -1.49
C GLU A 49 32.73 -20.59 -2.12
N LEU A 50 31.79 -21.09 -1.31
CA LEU A 50 30.49 -21.57 -1.75
C LEU A 50 29.63 -20.46 -2.36
N ALA A 51 29.63 -19.27 -1.75
CA ALA A 51 28.86 -18.13 -2.23
C ALA A 51 29.43 -17.60 -3.56
N GLU A 52 30.76 -17.54 -3.70
CA GLU A 52 31.43 -17.20 -4.96
C GLU A 52 31.04 -18.19 -6.08
N ALA A 53 31.10 -19.49 -5.79
CA ALA A 53 30.73 -20.54 -6.73
C ALA A 53 29.27 -20.44 -7.19
N TYR A 54 28.34 -20.22 -6.25
CA TYR A 54 26.91 -20.10 -6.55
C TYR A 54 26.60 -18.84 -7.37
N GLU A 55 27.20 -17.70 -7.05
CA GLU A 55 26.97 -16.44 -7.78
C GLU A 55 27.46 -16.53 -9.24
N VAL A 56 28.52 -17.30 -9.51
CA VAL A 56 29.02 -17.54 -10.87
C VAL A 56 28.18 -18.58 -11.61
N LEU A 57 27.80 -19.69 -10.96
CA LEU A 57 27.12 -20.80 -11.60
C LEU A 57 25.60 -20.61 -11.75
N ARG A 58 24.97 -19.73 -10.97
CA ARG A 58 23.54 -19.43 -11.07
C ARG A 58 23.21 -18.53 -12.26
N ASP A 59 24.11 -17.64 -12.63
CA ASP A 59 23.91 -16.70 -13.74
C ASP A 59 24.32 -17.36 -15.07
N PRO A 60 23.41 -17.52 -16.04
CA PRO A 60 23.72 -18.22 -17.29
C PRO A 60 24.90 -17.63 -18.08
N GLU A 61 25.07 -16.31 -18.04
CA GLU A 61 26.13 -15.59 -18.76
C GLU A 61 27.48 -15.70 -18.02
N LYS A 62 27.48 -15.71 -16.68
CA LYS A 62 28.69 -15.96 -15.88
C LYS A 62 29.10 -17.43 -15.96
N ARG A 63 28.16 -18.36 -15.89
CA ARG A 63 28.40 -19.81 -16.04
C ARG A 63 29.00 -20.13 -17.40
N ARG A 64 28.44 -19.61 -18.50
CA ARG A 64 28.98 -19.83 -19.85
C ARG A 64 30.42 -19.32 -19.98
N ARG A 65 30.74 -18.15 -19.43
CA ARG A 65 32.10 -17.60 -19.43
C ARG A 65 33.06 -18.43 -18.57
N TYR A 66 32.59 -18.90 -17.42
CA TYR A 66 33.34 -19.80 -16.55
C TYR A 66 33.64 -21.13 -17.23
N ASP A 67 32.67 -21.72 -17.91
CA ASP A 67 32.83 -22.99 -18.63
C ASP A 67 33.82 -22.87 -19.81
N GLN A 68 33.91 -21.69 -20.45
CA GLN A 68 34.81 -21.44 -21.59
C GLN A 68 36.24 -21.08 -21.18
N PHE A 69 36.42 -20.33 -20.09
CA PHE A 69 37.71 -19.70 -19.75
C PHE A 69 38.16 -19.96 -18.30
N GLY A 70 37.43 -20.79 -17.54
CA GLY A 70 37.70 -21.08 -16.14
C GLY A 70 37.70 -19.83 -15.26
N HIS A 71 38.49 -19.86 -14.18
CA HIS A 71 38.62 -18.75 -13.22
C HIS A 71 39.16 -17.45 -13.83
N ALA A 72 39.79 -17.50 -15.01
CA ALA A 72 40.24 -16.31 -15.73
C ALA A 72 39.08 -15.58 -16.44
N GLY A 73 38.08 -16.31 -16.94
CA GLY A 73 36.87 -15.75 -17.56
C GLY A 73 35.91 -15.08 -16.60
N ALA A 74 35.87 -15.56 -15.35
CA ALA A 74 35.08 -14.93 -14.29
C ALA A 74 35.60 -13.52 -13.92
N ARG A 75 36.87 -13.21 -14.24
CA ARG A 75 37.50 -11.90 -13.98
C ARG A 75 37.58 -10.99 -15.21
N ALA A 76 37.55 -11.55 -16.42
CA ALA A 76 37.69 -10.80 -17.67
C ALA A 76 36.31 -10.44 -18.26
N GLY A 77 35.70 -9.37 -17.75
CA GLY A 77 34.43 -8.85 -18.26
C GLY A 77 34.25 -7.38 -17.91
N GLY A 78 35.03 -6.51 -18.54
CA GLY A 78 34.84 -5.06 -18.47
C GLY A 78 33.51 -4.62 -19.11
N GLN A 79 32.95 -3.52 -18.57
CA GLN A 79 31.80 -2.72 -19.03
C GLN A 79 30.43 -2.91 -18.35
N TYR A 80 30.33 -3.65 -17.25
CA TYR A 80 29.24 -3.43 -16.28
C TYR A 80 29.83 -3.16 -14.91
N ALA A 81 29.47 -2.00 -14.37
CA ALA A 81 29.88 -1.53 -13.07
C ALA A 81 29.58 -2.57 -11.97
N ASP A 82 30.49 -2.61 -10.99
CA ASP A 82 30.25 -3.03 -9.60
C ASP A 82 30.58 -4.48 -9.15
N PHE A 83 31.43 -5.23 -9.85
CA PHE A 83 31.89 -6.54 -9.35
C PHE A 83 33.41 -6.63 -9.18
N ASN A 84 33.88 -6.32 -7.97
CA ASN A 84 35.26 -6.51 -7.54
C ASN A 84 35.49 -7.96 -7.07
N PHE A 85 35.86 -8.87 -7.99
CA PHE A 85 36.23 -10.29 -7.68
C PHE A 85 37.54 -10.45 -6.87
N GLY A 86 38.07 -9.35 -6.32
CA GLY A 86 39.25 -9.31 -5.47
C GLY A 86 38.97 -9.44 -3.97
N ALA A 87 37.72 -9.27 -3.53
CA ALA A 87 37.35 -9.33 -2.12
C ALA A 87 35.86 -9.70 -1.94
N PHE A 88 35.48 -10.94 -2.28
CA PHE A 88 34.15 -11.44 -1.92
C PHE A 88 34.11 -11.64 -0.39
N ASP A 89 33.61 -10.64 0.33
CA ASP A 89 33.65 -10.63 1.80
C ASP A 89 32.46 -11.38 2.42
N LEU A 90 32.56 -11.70 3.71
CA LEU A 90 31.52 -12.44 4.43
C LEU A 90 30.16 -11.73 4.36
N SER A 91 30.19 -10.40 4.38
CA SER A 91 29.01 -9.54 4.24
C SER A 91 28.30 -9.76 2.91
N ASP A 92 29.04 -9.91 1.81
CA ASP A 92 28.46 -10.12 0.47
C ASP A 92 27.96 -11.56 0.29
N ALA A 93 28.63 -12.53 0.90
CA ALA A 93 28.15 -13.90 0.97
C ALA A 93 26.83 -14.01 1.75
N LEU A 94 26.72 -13.33 2.90
CA LEU A 94 25.49 -13.28 3.71
C LEU A 94 24.36 -12.53 3.00
N ARG A 95 24.67 -11.44 2.28
CA ARG A 95 23.70 -10.72 1.43
C ARG A 95 23.18 -11.60 0.29
N THR A 96 24.05 -12.34 -0.39
CA THR A 96 23.68 -13.28 -1.45
C THR A 96 22.72 -14.34 -0.91
N PHE A 97 23.03 -14.90 0.26
CA PHE A 97 22.16 -15.85 0.95
C PHE A 97 20.81 -15.22 1.34
N MET A 98 20.79 -14.01 1.92
CA MET A 98 19.54 -13.34 2.28
C MET A 98 18.71 -12.89 1.07
N ARG A 99 19.34 -12.49 -0.03
CA ARG A 99 18.66 -12.11 -1.29
C ARG A 99 17.90 -13.30 -1.87
N ASP A 100 18.54 -14.46 -1.90
CA ASP A 100 18.02 -15.63 -2.62
C ASP A 100 17.26 -16.62 -1.72
N PHE A 101 17.43 -16.51 -0.41
CA PHE A 101 16.85 -17.42 0.59
C PHE A 101 16.30 -16.74 1.86
N GLY A 102 16.45 -15.41 2.02
CA GLY A 102 16.02 -14.64 3.19
C GLY A 102 14.58 -14.10 3.15
N GLY A 103 13.87 -14.29 2.04
CA GLY A 103 12.43 -14.03 1.91
C GLY A 103 11.70 -15.32 1.55
N MET A 104 10.78 -15.76 2.42
CA MET A 104 10.00 -17.02 2.34
C MET A 104 10.75 -18.33 2.65
N GLY A 105 10.32 -19.00 3.73
CA GLY A 105 9.84 -20.40 3.66
C GLY A 105 10.80 -21.53 3.29
N GLY A 106 12.07 -21.27 3.01
CA GLY A 106 13.01 -22.28 2.49
C GLY A 106 13.38 -23.41 3.46
N PHE A 107 12.95 -23.36 4.71
CA PHE A 107 13.20 -24.43 5.68
C PHE A 107 12.15 -25.56 5.62
N GLU A 108 11.03 -25.35 4.92
CA GLU A 108 9.87 -26.26 4.97
C GLU A 108 9.75 -27.20 3.77
N GLU A 109 10.38 -26.89 2.63
CA GLU A 109 10.04 -27.55 1.36
C GLU A 109 10.92 -28.76 1.00
N ILE A 110 12.01 -29.03 1.73
CA ILE A 110 12.93 -30.16 1.41
C ILE A 110 13.04 -31.20 2.56
N PHE A 111 12.64 -30.88 3.78
CA PHE A 111 12.53 -31.86 4.88
C PHE A 111 11.12 -32.46 4.99
N GLY A 112 10.43 -32.56 3.85
CA GLY A 112 9.05 -33.01 3.73
C GLY A 112 8.87 -34.51 3.52
N GLU A 113 9.69 -35.40 4.11
CA GLU A 113 9.42 -36.84 4.01
C GLU A 113 10.07 -37.70 5.11
N SER A 114 9.91 -37.37 6.41
CA SER A 114 10.10 -38.38 7.49
C SER A 114 9.67 -37.99 8.91
N THR A 115 9.03 -36.85 9.15
CA THR A 115 8.57 -36.52 10.51
C THR A 115 7.07 -36.21 10.54
N ARG A 116 6.27 -37.28 10.60
CA ARG A 116 4.90 -37.24 11.14
C ARG A 116 4.96 -36.68 12.57
N GLY A 117 4.77 -35.38 12.70
CA GLY A 117 4.81 -34.72 14.01
C GLY A 117 4.96 -33.21 13.99
N ARG A 118 4.74 -32.52 12.86
CA ARG A 118 4.58 -31.07 12.90
C ARG A 118 3.21 -30.78 13.49
N ARG A 119 3.18 -30.49 14.80
CA ARG A 119 2.12 -29.69 15.40
C ARG A 119 1.91 -28.52 14.45
N ARG A 120 0.79 -28.51 13.70
CA ARG A 120 0.20 -27.25 13.24
C ARG A 120 0.21 -26.40 14.50
N GLY A 121 1.03 -25.35 14.53
CA GLY A 121 0.87 -24.30 15.53
C GLY A 121 -0.58 -23.88 15.36
N ARG A 122 -1.45 -24.36 16.26
CA ARG A 122 -2.84 -23.94 16.28
C ARG A 122 -2.77 -22.45 16.44
N VAL A 123 -3.11 -21.73 15.37
CA VAL A 123 -3.45 -20.32 15.48
C VAL A 123 -4.47 -20.28 16.61
N ALA A 124 -4.11 -19.64 17.72
CA ALA A 124 -4.96 -19.57 18.88
C ALA A 124 -6.22 -18.81 18.44
N GLY A 125 -7.34 -19.50 18.23
CA GLY A 125 -8.60 -18.87 17.87
C GLY A 125 -8.73 -18.35 16.43
N GLU A 126 -9.89 -17.80 16.12
CA GLU A 126 -10.25 -17.29 14.79
C GLU A 126 -9.90 -15.80 14.67
N ARG A 127 -9.28 -15.39 13.55
CA ARG A 127 -8.99 -13.97 13.28
C ARG A 127 -10.27 -13.16 13.29
N GLY A 128 -10.21 -11.97 13.86
CA GLY A 128 -11.30 -11.01 13.82
C GLY A 128 -11.58 -10.48 12.42
N ARG A 129 -12.78 -9.93 12.22
CA ARG A 129 -13.18 -9.36 10.94
C ARG A 129 -12.52 -8.00 10.72
N ASP A 130 -12.25 -7.72 9.46
CA ASP A 130 -11.82 -6.40 9.03
C ASP A 130 -13.01 -5.43 9.00
N LEU A 131 -12.77 -4.17 9.30
CA LEU A 131 -13.79 -3.12 9.31
C LEU A 131 -13.48 -2.07 8.24
N LYS A 132 -14.52 -1.66 7.51
CA LYS A 132 -14.47 -0.52 6.59
C LYS A 132 -15.05 0.69 7.29
N VAL A 133 -14.34 1.81 7.23
CA VAL A 133 -14.77 3.08 7.81
C VAL A 133 -14.59 4.16 6.76
N GLU A 134 -15.59 5.00 6.58
CA GLU A 134 -15.52 6.14 5.67
C GLU A 134 -15.35 7.42 6.49
N VAL A 135 -14.42 8.27 6.06
CA VAL A 135 -14.11 9.55 6.67
C VAL A 135 -14.22 10.62 5.61
N THR A 136 -15.20 11.48 5.78
CA THR A 136 -15.38 12.68 4.97
C THR A 136 -14.42 13.77 5.41
N LEU A 137 -13.73 14.39 4.46
CA LEU A 137 -12.78 15.48 4.66
C LEU A 137 -13.15 16.69 3.81
N THR A 138 -12.95 17.88 4.37
CA THR A 138 -13.07 19.12 3.58
C THR A 138 -11.78 19.39 2.78
N LEU A 139 -11.86 20.24 1.76
CA LEU A 139 -10.69 20.63 0.96
C LEU A 139 -9.57 21.26 1.81
N GLU A 140 -9.90 22.03 2.84
CA GLU A 140 -8.93 22.64 3.74
C GLU A 140 -8.21 21.60 4.62
N GLU A 141 -8.95 20.59 5.10
CA GLU A 141 -8.38 19.46 5.83
C GLU A 141 -7.45 18.64 4.91
N ILE A 142 -7.84 18.44 3.65
CA ILE A 142 -7.02 17.75 2.65
C ILE A 142 -5.75 18.55 2.32
N ALA A 143 -5.84 19.87 2.22
CA ALA A 143 -4.70 20.71 1.88
C ALA A 143 -3.63 20.75 2.99
N LYS A 144 -4.05 20.74 4.27
CA LYS A 144 -3.14 20.83 5.43
C LYS A 144 -2.78 19.47 6.03
N GLY A 145 -3.61 18.47 5.82
CA GLY A 145 -3.57 17.22 6.59
C GLY A 145 -4.24 17.42 7.96
N VAL A 146 -4.83 16.35 8.49
CA VAL A 146 -5.60 16.41 9.74
C VAL A 146 -5.44 15.11 10.52
N GLU A 147 -5.46 15.21 11.85
CA GLU A 147 -5.57 14.06 12.74
C GLU A 147 -7.05 13.95 13.18
N LYS A 148 -7.74 12.88 12.76
CA LYS A 148 -9.15 12.64 13.12
C LYS A 148 -9.28 11.49 14.11
N THR A 149 -10.18 11.68 15.06
CA THR A 149 -10.49 10.72 16.12
C THR A 149 -11.80 10.02 15.80
N ILE A 150 -11.72 8.75 15.43
CA ILE A 150 -12.87 7.95 14.98
C ILE A 150 -13.33 7.02 16.11
N LYS A 151 -14.61 7.10 16.47
CA LYS A 151 -15.24 6.15 17.40
C LYS A 151 -15.83 4.99 16.61
N LEU A 152 -15.30 3.79 16.82
CA LEU A 152 -15.74 2.56 16.18
C LEU A 152 -16.48 1.67 17.16
N LYS A 153 -17.63 1.13 16.73
CA LYS A 153 -18.30 0.03 17.42
C LYS A 153 -17.75 -1.27 16.86
N ARG A 154 -17.09 -2.07 17.70
CA ARG A 154 -16.44 -3.33 17.29
C ARG A 154 -16.50 -4.38 18.38
N MET A 155 -16.14 -5.61 18.04
CA MET A 155 -15.87 -6.62 19.04
C MET A 155 -14.54 -6.32 19.73
N ILE A 156 -14.55 -6.23 21.05
CA ILE A 156 -13.37 -6.06 21.90
C ILE A 156 -13.08 -7.35 22.68
N PRO A 157 -11.82 -7.64 23.04
CA PRO A 157 -11.52 -8.80 23.88
C PRO A 157 -12.27 -8.67 25.21
N CYS A 158 -12.87 -9.76 25.67
CA CYS A 158 -13.59 -9.75 26.94
C CYS A 158 -12.60 -9.57 28.10
N GLU A 159 -12.75 -8.51 28.89
CA GLU A 159 -11.88 -8.19 30.03
C GLU A 159 -11.94 -9.22 31.17
N VAL A 160 -13.06 -9.96 31.28
CA VAL A 160 -13.24 -10.97 32.32
C VAL A 160 -12.32 -12.18 32.05
N CYS A 161 -12.23 -12.63 30.80
CA CYS A 161 -11.45 -13.80 30.40
C CYS A 161 -10.21 -13.47 29.55
N ASN A 162 -9.87 -12.18 29.36
CA ASN A 162 -8.79 -11.69 28.51
C ASN A 162 -8.74 -12.34 27.11
N GLY A 163 -9.89 -12.50 26.45
CA GLY A 163 -9.94 -13.14 25.13
C GLY A 163 -10.00 -14.67 25.12
N GLY A 164 -9.75 -15.33 26.25
CA GLY A 164 -9.61 -16.79 26.32
C GLY A 164 -10.91 -17.60 26.21
N GLY A 165 -12.06 -16.97 26.47
CA GLY A 165 -13.39 -17.61 26.43
C GLY A 165 -13.74 -18.49 27.64
N ALA A 166 -12.77 -18.85 28.47
CA ALA A 166 -12.99 -19.59 29.71
C ALA A 166 -13.19 -18.66 30.91
N GLU A 167 -13.93 -19.11 31.92
CA GLU A 167 -14.04 -18.42 33.20
C GLU A 167 -12.67 -18.34 33.91
N ARG A 168 -12.46 -17.33 34.77
CA ARG A 168 -11.18 -17.16 35.49
C ARG A 168 -10.86 -18.41 36.32
N GLY A 169 -9.71 -19.04 36.05
CA GLY A 169 -9.30 -20.29 36.70
C GLY A 169 -9.83 -21.58 36.05
N SER A 170 -10.70 -21.47 35.04
CA SER A 170 -11.06 -22.58 34.16
C SER A 170 -10.16 -22.58 32.91
N GLY A 171 -9.69 -23.75 32.51
CA GLY A 171 -8.80 -23.92 31.38
C GLY A 171 -9.50 -24.46 30.13
N LYS A 172 -8.74 -24.52 29.04
CA LYS A 172 -9.07 -25.35 27.89
C LYS A 172 -8.63 -26.78 28.19
N SER A 173 -9.51 -27.76 28.03
CA SER A 173 -9.17 -29.18 28.15
C SER A 173 -9.23 -29.88 26.80
N THR A 174 -8.45 -30.95 26.65
CA THR A 174 -8.38 -31.68 25.38
C THR A 174 -9.73 -32.35 25.11
N CYS A 175 -10.26 -32.20 23.89
CA CYS A 175 -11.56 -32.76 23.54
C CYS A 175 -11.53 -34.30 23.67
N PRO A 176 -12.39 -34.92 24.51
CA PRO A 176 -12.34 -36.37 24.74
C PRO A 176 -12.69 -37.19 23.49
N GLN A 177 -13.52 -36.63 22.60
CA GLN A 177 -14.08 -37.34 21.46
C GLN A 177 -13.08 -37.48 20.30
N CYS A 178 -12.31 -36.42 20.01
CA CYS A 178 -11.26 -36.46 18.99
C CYS A 178 -9.85 -36.59 19.58
N LYS A 179 -9.71 -36.65 20.91
CA LYS A 179 -8.42 -36.69 21.64
C LYS A 179 -7.45 -35.59 21.19
N GLY A 180 -7.98 -34.39 20.92
CA GLY A 180 -7.18 -33.28 20.42
C GLY A 180 -6.92 -33.28 18.92
N ALA A 181 -7.47 -34.21 18.13
CA ALA A 181 -7.28 -34.21 16.68
C ALA A 181 -8.13 -33.16 15.94
N GLY A 182 -9.23 -32.69 16.53
CA GLY A 182 -10.18 -31.77 15.87
C GLY A 182 -11.08 -32.43 14.81
N GLU A 183 -10.68 -33.60 14.30
CA GLU A 183 -11.39 -34.42 13.32
C GLU A 183 -11.70 -35.82 13.87
N ILE A 184 -12.70 -36.48 13.30
CA ILE A 184 -13.05 -37.88 13.58
C ILE A 184 -12.97 -38.65 12.26
N ARG A 185 -12.30 -39.80 12.27
CA ARG A 185 -12.14 -40.66 11.10
C ARG A 185 -13.12 -41.81 11.18
N HIS A 186 -14.06 -41.86 10.25
CA HIS A 186 -14.98 -42.97 10.07
C HIS A 186 -14.41 -43.91 9.02
N VAL A 187 -13.91 -45.07 9.45
CA VAL A 187 -13.52 -46.15 8.55
C VAL A 187 -14.78 -46.94 8.19
N ARG A 188 -15.14 -46.98 6.91
CA ARG A 188 -16.23 -47.81 6.38
C ARG A 188 -15.64 -48.86 5.45
N GLN A 189 -15.95 -50.13 5.70
CA GLN A 189 -15.62 -51.20 4.75
C GLN A 189 -16.58 -51.13 3.56
N SER A 190 -16.02 -51.05 2.36
CA SER A 190 -16.75 -51.09 1.10
C SER A 190 -16.26 -52.26 0.26
N ILE A 191 -17.03 -52.60 -0.77
CA ILE A 191 -16.77 -53.69 -1.72
C ILE A 191 -15.44 -53.47 -2.48
N PHE A 192 -14.96 -52.22 -2.54
CA PHE A 192 -13.70 -51.80 -3.16
C PHE A 192 -12.55 -51.55 -2.15
N GLY A 193 -12.69 -51.99 -0.90
CA GLY A 193 -11.69 -51.80 0.15
C GLY A 193 -12.14 -50.86 1.28
N GLN A 194 -11.19 -50.42 2.11
CA GLN A 194 -11.48 -49.52 3.24
C GLN A 194 -11.56 -48.07 2.75
N MET A 195 -12.74 -47.44 2.88
CA MET A 195 -12.91 -46.00 2.68
C MET A 195 -12.85 -45.27 4.03
N MET A 196 -12.00 -44.25 4.12
CA MET A 196 -11.90 -43.36 5.28
C MET A 196 -12.61 -42.05 5.00
N ALA A 197 -13.69 -41.76 5.72
CA ALA A 197 -14.34 -40.45 5.72
C ALA A 197 -13.87 -39.65 6.94
N VAL A 198 -13.30 -38.47 6.71
CA VAL A 198 -12.90 -37.55 7.78
C VAL A 198 -14.00 -36.52 7.97
N THR A 199 -14.50 -36.39 9.20
CA THR A 199 -15.51 -35.39 9.57
C THR A 199 -14.97 -34.49 10.68
N THR A 200 -15.37 -33.23 10.71
CA THR A 200 -15.04 -32.33 11.81
C THR A 200 -15.67 -32.83 13.10
N CYS A 201 -14.92 -32.86 14.21
CA CYS A 201 -15.45 -33.32 15.49
C CYS A 201 -16.62 -32.42 15.93
N PRO A 202 -17.84 -32.95 16.15
CA PRO A 202 -19.01 -32.13 16.47
C PRO A 202 -18.92 -31.48 17.85
N ARG A 203 -18.13 -32.06 18.77
CA ARG A 203 -17.97 -31.57 20.15
C ARG A 203 -17.04 -30.37 20.27
N CYS A 204 -15.90 -30.37 19.57
CA CYS A 204 -14.95 -29.24 19.59
C CYS A 204 -14.99 -28.39 18.32
N ARG A 205 -15.84 -28.73 17.34
CA ARG A 205 -15.97 -28.05 16.04
C ARG A 205 -14.63 -27.80 15.32
N GLY A 206 -13.70 -28.75 15.41
CA GLY A 206 -12.38 -28.62 14.78
C GLY A 206 -11.26 -28.10 15.69
N GLU A 207 -11.58 -27.50 16.83
CA GLU A 207 -10.55 -26.88 17.71
C GLU A 207 -9.68 -27.92 18.45
N GLY A 208 -10.20 -29.12 18.68
CA GLY A 208 -9.55 -30.18 19.46
C GLY A 208 -9.43 -29.91 20.96
N GLU A 209 -9.83 -28.73 21.41
CA GLU A 209 -9.97 -28.37 22.81
C GLU A 209 -11.43 -27.97 23.09
N ILE A 210 -11.84 -28.10 24.35
CA ILE A 210 -13.15 -27.67 24.83
C ILE A 210 -12.94 -26.76 26.04
N ILE A 211 -13.78 -25.74 26.15
CA ILE A 211 -13.82 -24.88 27.33
C ILE A 211 -14.72 -25.59 28.35
N GLU A 212 -14.19 -25.90 29.53
CA GLU A 212 -14.96 -26.61 30.56
C GLU A 212 -16.06 -25.72 31.14
N LYS A 213 -15.70 -24.49 31.51
CA LYS A 213 -16.64 -23.47 31.99
C LYS A 213 -16.54 -22.23 31.09
N PRO A 214 -17.52 -22.00 30.19
CA PRO A 214 -17.53 -20.81 29.37
C PRO A 214 -17.66 -19.57 30.25
N CYS A 215 -16.96 -18.50 29.88
CA CYS A 215 -17.07 -17.23 30.58
C CYS A 215 -18.51 -16.70 30.51
N SER A 216 -19.08 -16.32 31.65
CA SER A 216 -20.45 -15.80 31.78
C SER A 216 -20.70 -14.52 30.97
N ASN A 217 -19.69 -13.66 30.82
CA ASN A 217 -19.83 -12.38 30.12
C ASN A 217 -19.83 -12.50 28.59
N CYS A 218 -19.00 -13.39 28.03
CA CYS A 218 -18.88 -13.57 26.56
C CYS A 218 -19.49 -14.89 26.04
N GLY A 219 -20.06 -15.72 26.92
CA GLY A 219 -20.65 -17.01 26.56
C GLY A 219 -19.68 -18.01 25.93
N GLY A 220 -18.37 -17.84 26.12
CA GLY A 220 -17.34 -18.69 25.50
C GLY A 220 -16.79 -18.22 24.15
N ASP A 221 -17.19 -17.04 23.65
CA ASP A 221 -16.66 -16.47 22.41
C ASP A 221 -15.30 -15.75 22.62
N GLY A 222 -15.05 -15.27 23.84
CA GLY A 222 -13.83 -14.55 24.21
C GLY A 222 -13.86 -13.05 23.86
N ARG A 223 -14.92 -12.57 23.22
CA ARG A 223 -15.09 -11.17 22.80
C ARG A 223 -16.48 -10.66 23.13
N VAL A 224 -16.62 -9.35 23.26
CA VAL A 224 -17.89 -8.66 23.57
C VAL A 224 -18.04 -7.43 22.69
N ARG A 225 -19.28 -6.96 22.47
CA ARG A 225 -19.50 -5.71 21.74
C ARG A 225 -19.06 -4.53 22.61
N GLY A 226 -18.24 -3.66 22.05
CA GLY A 226 -17.79 -2.44 22.71
C GLY A 226 -17.56 -1.31 21.71
N SER A 227 -17.04 -0.20 22.21
CA SER A 227 -16.57 0.91 21.39
C SER A 227 -15.09 1.15 21.66
N SER A 228 -14.36 1.54 20.61
CA SER A 228 -12.98 1.99 20.73
C SER A 228 -12.76 3.23 19.89
N THR A 229 -11.93 4.12 20.40
CA THR A 229 -11.53 5.33 19.69
C THR A 229 -10.17 5.11 19.04
N ILE A 230 -10.03 5.53 17.79
CA ILE A 230 -8.78 5.42 17.02
C ILE A 230 -8.43 6.78 16.45
N ASN A 231 -7.16 7.17 16.61
CA ASN A 231 -6.64 8.38 16.00
C ASN A 231 -6.01 8.04 14.66
N VAL A 232 -6.45 8.71 13.61
CA VAL A 232 -6.00 8.48 12.23
C VAL A 232 -5.38 9.77 11.74
N LYS A 233 -4.09 9.69 11.40
CA LYS A 233 -3.36 10.79 10.80
C LYS A 233 -3.52 10.72 9.29
N VAL A 234 -4.25 11.67 8.73
CA VAL A 234 -4.47 11.79 7.30
C VAL A 234 -3.41 12.74 6.72
N PRO A 235 -2.56 12.26 5.80
CA PRO A 235 -1.57 13.11 5.15
C PRO A 235 -2.27 14.13 4.22
N PRO A 236 -1.64 15.28 3.96
CA PRO A 236 -2.17 16.23 3.01
C PRO A 236 -2.13 15.67 1.58
N GLY A 237 -3.03 16.14 0.71
CA GLY A 237 -3.07 15.76 -0.70
C GLY A 237 -3.82 14.48 -1.03
N VAL A 238 -4.45 13.84 -0.03
CA VAL A 238 -5.34 12.69 -0.24
C VAL A 238 -6.51 13.05 -1.16
N ALA A 239 -7.06 12.05 -1.84
CA ALA A 239 -8.23 12.20 -2.72
C ALA A 239 -9.23 11.07 -2.45
N THR A 240 -10.43 11.21 -3.00
CA THR A 240 -11.45 10.15 -2.95
C THR A 240 -10.90 8.84 -3.52
N GLY A 241 -11.12 7.74 -2.79
CA GLY A 241 -10.62 6.40 -3.13
C GLY A 241 -9.29 6.03 -2.48
N ASN A 242 -8.56 6.99 -1.89
CA ASN A 242 -7.43 6.69 -1.02
C ASN A 242 -7.91 6.00 0.26
N TYR A 243 -7.11 5.08 0.79
CA TYR A 243 -7.39 4.43 2.07
C TYR A 243 -6.16 4.30 2.95
N ILE A 244 -6.38 4.32 4.27
CA ILE A 244 -5.35 4.17 5.29
C ILE A 244 -5.62 2.87 6.05
N PRO A 245 -4.73 1.86 5.94
CA PRO A 245 -4.88 0.61 6.68
C PRO A 245 -4.33 0.73 8.11
N LEU A 246 -5.15 0.38 9.10
CA LEU A 246 -4.81 0.37 10.52
C LEU A 246 -4.84 -1.07 11.03
N ARG A 247 -3.64 -1.63 11.23
CA ARG A 247 -3.48 -3.06 11.55
C ARG A 247 -3.87 -3.39 12.98
N GLY A 248 -4.60 -4.48 13.21
CA GLY A 248 -5.01 -4.95 14.53
C GLY A 248 -6.10 -4.12 15.20
N HIS A 249 -6.67 -3.15 14.48
CA HIS A 249 -7.71 -2.25 14.98
C HIS A 249 -9.15 -2.70 14.66
N GLY A 250 -9.31 -3.77 13.88
CA GLY A 250 -10.61 -4.36 13.50
C GLY A 250 -11.28 -5.11 14.64
N ASP A 251 -12.23 -5.98 14.34
CA ASP A 251 -12.88 -6.81 15.37
C ASP A 251 -11.83 -7.66 16.10
N ALA A 252 -11.98 -7.86 17.41
CA ALA A 252 -11.18 -8.83 18.16
C ALA A 252 -11.42 -10.25 17.64
N GLY A 253 -10.34 -11.03 17.55
CA GLY A 253 -10.44 -12.45 17.21
C GLY A 253 -11.12 -13.24 18.32
N ALA A 254 -11.81 -14.32 17.94
CA ALA A 254 -12.46 -15.20 18.90
C ALA A 254 -11.41 -16.07 19.60
N ARG A 255 -11.61 -16.36 20.89
CA ARG A 255 -10.85 -17.38 21.66
C ARG A 255 -9.31 -17.22 21.65
N GLY A 256 -8.83 -15.97 21.58
CA GLY A 256 -7.41 -15.63 21.53
C GLY A 256 -6.88 -15.34 20.12
N GLY A 257 -7.77 -15.29 19.12
CA GLY A 257 -7.45 -14.95 17.74
C GLY A 257 -6.90 -13.53 17.59
N PRO A 258 -6.03 -13.29 16.59
CA PRO A 258 -5.57 -11.94 16.28
C PRO A 258 -6.75 -11.06 15.85
N ALA A 259 -6.68 -9.77 16.13
CA ALA A 259 -7.66 -8.81 15.65
C ALA A 259 -7.60 -8.67 14.12
N GLY A 260 -8.73 -8.29 13.53
CA GLY A 260 -8.76 -7.82 12.15
C GLY A 260 -8.13 -6.42 12.02
N ASP A 261 -8.23 -5.85 10.83
CA ASP A 261 -7.71 -4.54 10.47
C ASP A 261 -8.86 -3.55 10.21
N VAL A 262 -8.59 -2.25 10.28
CA VAL A 262 -9.52 -1.20 9.87
C VAL A 262 -8.98 -0.55 8.60
N TYR A 263 -9.81 -0.44 7.58
CA TYR A 263 -9.51 0.31 6.37
C TYR A 263 -10.33 1.60 6.40
N VAL A 264 -9.62 2.73 6.55
CA VAL A 264 -10.22 4.06 6.55
C VAL A 264 -10.20 4.59 5.13
N PHE A 265 -11.36 4.64 4.49
CA PHE A 265 -11.56 5.22 3.17
C PHE A 265 -11.82 6.71 3.29
N ILE A 266 -11.16 7.47 2.44
CA ILE A 266 -11.26 8.92 2.41
C ILE A 266 -12.28 9.30 1.34
N GLU A 267 -13.24 10.12 1.75
CA GLU A 267 -14.22 10.75 0.87
C GLU A 267 -14.02 12.27 0.95
N GLU A 268 -14.01 12.92 -0.20
CA GLU A 268 -13.93 14.38 -0.30
C GLU A 268 -15.34 14.98 -0.22
N GLU A 269 -15.52 15.98 0.65
CA GLU A 269 -16.75 16.75 0.71
C GLU A 269 -16.80 17.77 -0.42
N GLU A 270 -17.95 17.88 -1.10
CA GLU A 270 -18.17 18.91 -2.11
C GLU A 270 -18.10 20.31 -1.47
N HIS A 271 -17.17 21.14 -1.95
CA HIS A 271 -17.00 22.49 -1.42
C HIS A 271 -17.93 23.49 -2.15
N PRO A 272 -18.62 24.40 -1.44
CA PRO A 272 -19.59 25.31 -2.06
C PRO A 272 -18.98 26.34 -3.02
N VAL A 273 -17.68 26.64 -2.87
CA VAL A 273 -16.98 27.69 -3.62
C VAL A 273 -15.90 27.14 -4.57
N PHE A 274 -15.33 25.99 -4.23
CA PHE A 274 -14.14 25.46 -4.90
C PHE A 274 -14.49 24.13 -5.56
N SER A 275 -13.95 23.90 -6.75
CA SER A 275 -14.03 22.61 -7.43
C SER A 275 -12.62 22.07 -7.62
N ARG A 276 -12.34 20.85 -7.18
CA ARG A 276 -11.02 20.26 -7.27
C ARG A 276 -10.83 19.56 -8.62
N GLU A 277 -9.75 19.88 -9.31
CA GLU A 277 -9.29 19.17 -10.52
C GLU A 277 -7.88 18.64 -10.28
N GLY A 278 -7.80 17.39 -9.79
CA GLY A 278 -6.51 16.78 -9.44
C GLY A 278 -5.85 17.48 -8.24
N ASN A 279 -4.76 18.21 -8.50
CA ASN A 279 -4.10 19.02 -7.47
C ASN A 279 -4.46 20.51 -7.57
N ASP A 280 -5.11 20.92 -8.66
CA ASP A 280 -5.54 22.29 -8.85
C ASP A 280 -6.94 22.48 -8.28
N ILE A 281 -7.26 23.71 -7.87
CA ILE A 281 -8.60 24.09 -7.43
C ILE A 281 -9.12 25.19 -8.33
N LEU A 282 -10.40 25.08 -8.72
CA LEU A 282 -11.09 26.04 -9.55
C LEU A 282 -12.07 26.84 -8.70
N ILE A 283 -12.11 28.15 -8.92
CA ILE A 283 -13.13 29.04 -8.35
C ILE A 283 -13.71 29.90 -9.48
N HIS A 284 -15.04 30.04 -9.46
CA HIS A 284 -15.73 31.02 -10.30
C HIS A 284 -15.85 32.33 -9.55
N LEU A 285 -15.16 33.35 -10.04
CA LEU A 285 -15.13 34.67 -9.41
C LEU A 285 -16.00 35.65 -10.20
N PRO A 286 -17.21 35.99 -9.70
CA PRO A 286 -18.05 36.98 -10.33
C PRO A 286 -17.45 38.38 -10.16
N ILE A 287 -17.29 39.11 -11.27
CA ILE A 287 -16.84 40.50 -11.27
C ILE A 287 -17.82 41.39 -12.02
N SER A 288 -17.90 42.66 -11.64
CA SER A 288 -18.74 43.62 -12.35
C SER A 288 -18.15 44.00 -13.71
N ILE A 289 -19.01 44.50 -14.61
CA ILE A 289 -18.60 45.04 -15.92
C ILE A 289 -17.56 46.16 -15.75
N ALA A 290 -17.71 47.00 -14.72
CA ALA A 290 -16.78 48.09 -14.43
C ALA A 290 -15.40 47.57 -14.04
N GLN A 291 -15.32 46.56 -13.16
CA GLN A 291 -14.05 45.94 -12.76
C GLN A 291 -13.36 45.25 -13.94
N ALA A 292 -14.13 44.54 -14.78
CA ALA A 292 -13.61 43.90 -15.98
C ALA A 292 -13.03 44.93 -16.97
N ALA A 293 -13.74 46.03 -17.17
CA ALA A 293 -13.37 47.07 -18.14
C ALA A 293 -12.19 47.92 -17.66
N LEU A 294 -12.22 48.39 -16.40
CA LEU A 294 -11.23 49.34 -15.86
C LEU A 294 -10.00 48.64 -15.28
N GLY A 295 -10.14 47.37 -14.87
CA GLY A 295 -9.19 46.69 -14.00
C GLY A 295 -9.47 47.01 -12.52
N ASP A 296 -9.08 46.10 -11.65
CA ASP A 296 -9.29 46.21 -10.19
C ASP A 296 -8.30 45.31 -9.45
N GLU A 297 -8.16 45.50 -8.14
CA GLU A 297 -7.45 44.58 -7.25
C GLU A 297 -8.45 44.02 -6.23
N ILE A 298 -8.82 42.74 -6.39
CA ILE A 298 -9.89 42.11 -5.60
C ILE A 298 -9.35 41.02 -4.68
N GLU A 299 -9.97 40.86 -3.52
CA GLU A 299 -9.68 39.74 -2.62
C GLU A 299 -10.37 38.46 -3.10
N VAL A 300 -9.59 37.41 -3.31
CA VAL A 300 -10.04 36.07 -3.70
C VAL A 300 -9.89 35.13 -2.51
N PRO A 301 -10.92 34.33 -2.16
CA PRO A 301 -10.79 33.31 -1.13
C PRO A 301 -9.89 32.19 -1.64
N THR A 302 -9.00 31.70 -0.78
CA THR A 302 -8.06 30.59 -1.01
C THR A 302 -8.21 29.57 0.13
N LEU A 303 -7.70 28.35 -0.02
CA LEU A 303 -7.75 27.34 1.06
C LEU A 303 -6.99 27.75 2.34
N ASP A 304 -6.08 28.71 2.23
CA ASP A 304 -5.23 29.20 3.33
C ASP A 304 -5.69 30.58 3.87
N GLY A 305 -6.82 31.12 3.41
CA GLY A 305 -7.32 32.44 3.79
C GLY A 305 -7.74 33.27 2.57
N LYS A 306 -7.27 34.51 2.47
CA LYS A 306 -7.54 35.39 1.31
C LYS A 306 -6.26 35.84 0.64
N ALA A 307 -6.32 36.08 -0.66
CA ALA A 307 -5.22 36.64 -1.43
C ALA A 307 -5.71 37.71 -2.41
N LEU A 308 -4.89 38.73 -2.67
CA LEU A 308 -5.21 39.77 -3.64
C LEU A 308 -4.91 39.28 -5.06
N LEU A 309 -5.89 39.43 -5.95
CA LEU A 309 -5.76 39.17 -7.38
C LEU A 309 -5.93 40.47 -8.17
N LYS A 310 -4.92 40.78 -8.98
CA LYS A 310 -4.96 41.93 -9.88
C LYS A 310 -5.64 41.58 -11.20
N ILE A 311 -6.75 42.25 -11.48
CA ILE A 311 -7.49 42.16 -12.73
C ILE A 311 -6.98 43.24 -13.69
N PRO A 312 -6.41 42.88 -14.85
CA PRO A 312 -6.05 43.85 -15.86
C PRO A 312 -7.29 44.42 -16.55
N THR A 313 -7.18 45.67 -16.98
CA THR A 313 -8.14 46.38 -17.82
C THR A 313 -8.50 45.55 -19.07
N GLY A 314 -9.79 45.52 -19.42
CA GLY A 314 -10.30 44.77 -20.58
C GLY A 314 -10.36 43.25 -20.39
N THR A 315 -10.42 42.76 -19.15
CA THR A 315 -10.56 41.33 -18.85
C THR A 315 -11.89 40.79 -19.40
N GLN A 316 -11.80 39.71 -20.19
CA GLN A 316 -12.97 39.06 -20.76
C GLN A 316 -13.54 38.00 -19.80
N SER A 317 -14.84 37.78 -19.89
CA SER A 317 -15.51 36.69 -19.16
C SER A 317 -14.96 35.33 -19.61
N GLY A 318 -14.83 34.39 -18.68
CA GLY A 318 -14.23 33.07 -18.88
C GLY A 318 -12.71 33.04 -18.80
N LYS A 319 -12.02 34.20 -18.70
CA LYS A 319 -10.56 34.24 -18.55
C LYS A 319 -10.16 33.60 -17.21
N ILE A 320 -9.15 32.73 -17.27
CA ILE A 320 -8.61 32.02 -16.11
C ILE A 320 -7.32 32.70 -15.65
N PHE A 321 -7.27 33.09 -14.39
CA PHE A 321 -6.06 33.57 -13.72
C PHE A 321 -5.50 32.43 -12.85
N ARG A 322 -4.20 32.19 -12.96
CA ARG A 322 -3.53 31.09 -12.26
C ARG A 322 -2.72 31.64 -11.08
N MET A 323 -3.13 31.30 -9.87
CA MET A 323 -2.43 31.62 -8.63
C MET A 323 -1.54 30.45 -8.22
N ARG A 324 -0.22 30.61 -8.46
CA ARG A 324 0.76 29.53 -8.28
C ARG A 324 0.93 29.12 -6.81
N GLY A 325 0.97 27.81 -6.55
CA GLY A 325 1.20 27.20 -5.25
C GLY A 325 0.04 27.35 -4.26
N ARG A 326 -1.17 27.62 -4.75
CA ARG A 326 -2.38 27.83 -3.93
C ARG A 326 -3.39 26.68 -3.98
N GLY A 327 -3.13 25.63 -4.75
CA GLY A 327 -3.95 24.41 -4.81
C GLY A 327 -3.60 23.38 -3.73
N ILE A 328 -3.70 22.11 -4.05
CA ILE A 328 -3.52 20.98 -3.12
C ILE A 328 -2.12 20.37 -3.29
N PRO A 329 -1.42 20.01 -2.20
CA PRO A 329 -0.13 19.33 -2.27
C PRO A 329 -0.25 17.94 -2.91
N ALA A 330 0.76 17.52 -3.66
CA ALA A 330 0.81 16.17 -4.21
C ALA A 330 1.07 15.14 -3.10
N LEU A 331 0.24 14.08 -3.02
CA LEU A 331 0.40 13.04 -1.99
C LEU A 331 1.73 12.28 -2.09
N ASN A 332 2.12 11.89 -3.31
CA ASN A 332 3.28 11.03 -3.58
C ASN A 332 4.44 11.78 -4.29
N GLY A 333 4.51 13.10 -4.13
CA GLY A 333 5.47 13.90 -4.87
C GLY A 333 5.79 15.23 -4.23
N TYR A 334 6.63 16.00 -4.92
CA TYR A 334 6.96 17.36 -4.53
C TYR A 334 6.10 18.36 -5.29
N GLY A 335 5.69 19.41 -4.59
CA GLY A 335 4.93 20.51 -5.18
C GLY A 335 3.49 20.59 -4.68
N LYS A 336 2.88 21.74 -4.98
CA LYS A 336 1.49 22.08 -4.70
C LYS A 336 0.87 22.50 -6.01
N GLY A 337 -0.37 22.09 -6.25
CA GLY A 337 -1.12 22.59 -7.39
C GLY A 337 -1.43 24.08 -7.25
N ASP A 338 -2.22 24.58 -8.18
CA ASP A 338 -2.53 25.99 -8.32
C ASP A 338 -4.02 26.25 -8.15
N GLU A 339 -4.33 27.50 -7.81
CA GLU A 339 -5.71 27.97 -7.79
C GLU A 339 -6.01 28.67 -9.12
N LEU A 340 -7.01 28.16 -9.82
CA LEU A 340 -7.50 28.62 -11.10
C LEU A 340 -8.75 29.47 -10.86
N VAL A 341 -8.59 30.78 -11.00
CA VAL A 341 -9.66 31.74 -10.82
C VAL A 341 -10.28 32.04 -12.17
N GLN A 342 -11.44 31.43 -12.46
CA GLN A 342 -12.19 31.73 -13.66
C GLN A 342 -13.08 32.95 -13.41
N VAL A 343 -12.77 34.04 -14.10
CA VAL A 343 -13.54 35.27 -14.00
C VAL A 343 -14.84 35.15 -14.78
N VAL A 344 -15.96 35.46 -14.14
CA VAL A 344 -17.28 35.54 -14.77
C VAL A 344 -17.79 36.96 -14.65
N VAL A 345 -18.01 37.64 -15.78
CA VAL A 345 -18.60 38.98 -15.74
C VAL A 345 -20.07 38.86 -15.39
N TRP A 346 -20.43 39.33 -14.20
CA TRP A 346 -21.80 39.34 -13.71
C TRP A 346 -22.53 40.58 -14.22
N VAL A 347 -23.73 40.35 -14.75
CA VAL A 347 -24.61 41.40 -15.25
C VAL A 347 -25.81 41.53 -14.30
N PRO A 348 -26.05 42.71 -13.70
CA PRO A 348 -27.20 42.92 -12.82
C PRO A 348 -28.52 42.72 -13.55
N THR A 349 -29.46 42.03 -12.90
CA THR A 349 -30.80 41.73 -13.45
C THR A 349 -31.81 42.84 -13.19
N ALA A 350 -31.64 43.60 -12.11
CA ALA A 350 -32.47 44.74 -11.76
C ALA A 350 -31.62 46.02 -11.82
N LEU A 351 -32.15 47.03 -12.53
CA LEU A 351 -31.47 48.31 -12.74
C LEU A 351 -32.38 49.47 -12.36
N SER A 352 -31.84 50.41 -11.61
CA SER A 352 -32.47 51.69 -11.28
C SER A 352 -32.61 52.58 -12.53
N VAL A 353 -33.40 53.66 -12.42
CA VAL A 353 -33.58 54.61 -13.52
C VAL A 353 -32.24 55.27 -13.92
N GLU A 354 -31.41 55.56 -12.92
CA GLU A 354 -30.08 56.16 -13.13
C GLU A 354 -29.12 55.19 -13.81
N GLU A 355 -29.05 53.93 -13.34
CA GLU A 355 -28.19 52.90 -13.93
C GLU A 355 -28.57 52.60 -15.38
N LYS A 356 -29.88 52.52 -15.69
CA LYS A 356 -30.37 52.36 -17.06
C LYS A 356 -29.95 53.53 -17.95
N LYS A 357 -29.98 54.77 -17.44
CA LYS A 357 -29.55 55.95 -18.18
C LYS A 357 -28.05 55.88 -18.50
N LEU A 358 -27.22 55.54 -17.52
CA LEU A 358 -25.77 55.40 -17.69
C LEU A 358 -25.41 54.29 -18.68
N LEU A 359 -26.06 53.12 -18.59
CA LEU A 359 -25.81 52.01 -19.50
C LEU A 359 -26.22 52.32 -20.95
N LYS A 360 -27.28 53.11 -21.16
CA LYS A 360 -27.64 53.62 -22.49
C LYS A 360 -26.59 54.58 -23.06
N GLN A 361 -26.08 55.49 -22.23
CA GLN A 361 -25.00 56.40 -22.66
C GLN A 361 -23.73 55.61 -23.01
N LEU A 362 -23.41 54.58 -22.23
CA LEU A 362 -22.29 53.67 -22.51
C LEU A 362 -22.48 52.91 -23.83
N SER A 363 -23.68 52.39 -24.12
CA SER A 363 -23.91 51.59 -25.33
C SER A 363 -23.82 52.38 -26.64
N GLU A 364 -24.01 53.71 -26.58
CA GLU A 364 -23.82 54.59 -27.73
C GLU A 364 -22.34 54.81 -28.06
N MET A 365 -21.44 54.66 -27.08
CA MET A 365 -20.01 54.87 -27.26
C MET A 365 -19.38 53.79 -28.17
N PRO A 366 -18.43 54.15 -29.04
CA PRO A 366 -17.83 53.22 -29.99
C PRO A 366 -17.11 52.05 -29.32
N GLY A 367 -16.49 52.26 -28.15
CA GLY A 367 -15.74 51.23 -27.42
C GLY A 367 -16.59 50.16 -26.73
N PHE A 368 -17.90 50.38 -26.59
CA PHE A 368 -18.85 49.43 -25.97
C PHE A 368 -19.64 48.62 -27.00
N LYS A 369 -19.37 48.84 -28.30
CA LYS A 369 -19.93 48.03 -29.37
C LYS A 369 -19.06 46.78 -29.51
N PRO A 370 -19.62 45.56 -29.36
CA PRO A 370 -18.85 44.35 -29.57
C PRO A 370 -18.30 44.36 -31.01
N PRO A 371 -17.08 43.85 -31.23
CA PRO A 371 -16.55 43.69 -32.58
C PRO A 371 -17.56 42.88 -33.39
N LYS A 372 -17.85 43.31 -34.61
CA LYS A 372 -18.67 42.50 -35.53
C LYS A 372 -17.98 41.15 -35.66
N ASP A 373 -18.64 40.08 -35.25
CA ASP A 373 -18.15 38.73 -35.50
C ASP A 373 -17.91 38.60 -37.00
N LYS A 374 -16.68 38.25 -37.39
CA LYS A 374 -16.40 37.86 -38.77
C LYS A 374 -17.34 36.71 -39.12
N SER A 375 -18.05 36.84 -40.23
CA SER A 375 -18.92 35.80 -40.75
C SER A 375 -18.17 34.47 -40.79
N PHE A 376 -18.84 33.34 -40.54
CA PHE A 376 -18.26 32.01 -40.70
C PHE A 376 -17.53 31.85 -42.06
N MET A 377 -18.06 32.49 -43.12
CA MET A 377 -17.43 32.52 -44.45
C MET A 377 -16.14 33.35 -44.50
N GLU A 378 -16.03 34.42 -43.71
CA GLU A 378 -14.79 35.22 -43.62
C GLU A 378 -13.71 34.48 -42.84
N ARG A 379 -14.08 33.73 -41.79
CA ARG A 379 -13.15 32.83 -41.07
C ARG A 379 -12.69 31.66 -41.95
N LEU A 380 -13.56 31.15 -42.81
CA LEU A 380 -13.22 30.09 -43.78
C LEU A 380 -12.31 30.61 -44.90
N ARG A 381 -12.53 31.84 -45.38
CA ARG A 381 -11.67 32.51 -46.36
C ARG A 381 -10.27 32.79 -45.82
N GLU A 382 -10.16 33.30 -44.60
CA GLU A 382 -8.86 33.53 -43.95
C GLU A 382 -8.08 32.24 -43.67
N THR A 383 -8.76 31.14 -43.35
CA THR A 383 -8.09 29.84 -43.12
C THR A 383 -7.71 29.13 -44.42
N LEU A 384 -8.38 29.43 -45.54
CA LEU A 384 -8.08 28.89 -46.87
C LEU A 384 -7.21 29.82 -47.74
N GLY A 385 -6.86 31.02 -47.26
CA GLY A 385 -5.96 31.95 -47.95
C GLY A 385 -6.55 32.59 -49.21
N VAL A 386 -7.88 32.76 -49.29
CA VAL A 386 -8.58 33.44 -50.41
C VAL A 386 -9.36 34.65 -49.93
#